data_AF-A0A973QVA1-F1
#
_entry.id   AF-A0A973QVA1-F1
#
_cell.length_a   1.000
_cell.length_b   1.000
_cell.length_c   1.000
_cell.angle_alpha   90.00
_cell.angle_beta   90.00
_cell.angle_gamma   90.00
#
_symmetry.space_group_name_H-M   'P 1'
#
loop_
_entity.id
_entity.type
_entity.pdbx_description
1 polymer ?
#
loop_
_entity_poly.entity_id
_entity_poly.type
_entity_poly.pdbx_seq_one_letter_code
_entity_poly.pdbx_strand_id
1 'polypeptide(L)' 'MVGDVRLAATWTPNPNHPATWTGFFWALLGVSGCVIAIIGAALTVALWNVSDQKKVGNYVLGPVILVIGLAIAGWGFGLW' A
#
# COMPACT_ATOMS: atom_id res chain seq x y z
N MET A 1 -6.57 -54.59 -11.23
CA MET A 1 -6.27 -53.83 -10.00
C MET A 1 -6.29 -52.37 -10.39
N VAL A 2 -7.27 -51.64 -9.88
CA VAL A 2 -7.52 -50.23 -10.17
C VAL A 2 -6.25 -49.46 -9.84
N GLY A 3 -5.62 -48.88 -10.85
CA GLY A 3 -4.43 -48.05 -10.66
C GLY A 3 -4.82 -46.80 -9.88
N ASP A 4 -4.12 -46.59 -8.76
CA ASP A 4 -4.09 -45.35 -8.00
C ASP A 4 -3.60 -44.20 -8.89
N VAL A 5 -4.51 -43.64 -9.71
CA VAL A 5 -4.31 -42.29 -10.22
C VAL A 5 -4.60 -41.36 -9.06
N ARG A 6 -3.57 -41.09 -8.25
CA ARG A 6 -3.48 -39.83 -7.52
C ARG A 6 -3.77 -38.73 -8.53
N LEU A 7 -4.97 -38.17 -8.47
CA LEU A 7 -5.33 -36.92 -9.13
C LEU A 7 -4.37 -35.88 -8.56
N ALA A 8 -3.20 -35.73 -9.18
CA ALA A 8 -2.46 -34.50 -9.07
C ALA A 8 -3.43 -33.45 -9.58
N ALA A 9 -3.98 -32.65 -8.67
CA ALA A 9 -4.73 -31.46 -9.03
C ALA A 9 -3.73 -30.52 -9.69
N THR A 10 -3.41 -30.77 -10.96
CA THR A 10 -2.65 -29.88 -11.80
C THR A 10 -3.56 -28.69 -11.99
N TRP A 11 -3.29 -27.63 -11.23
CA TRP A 11 -3.97 -26.36 -11.39
C TRP A 11 -3.80 -25.92 -12.84
N THR A 12 -4.90 -25.91 -13.59
CA THR A 12 -4.92 -25.47 -14.99
C THR A 12 -5.27 -23.98 -14.99
N PRO A 13 -4.30 -23.06 -15.15
CA PRO A 13 -4.60 -21.63 -15.22
C PRO A 13 -5.63 -21.37 -16.30
N ASN A 14 -6.71 -20.67 -15.94
CA ASN A 14 -7.66 -20.20 -16.93
C ASN A 14 -6.94 -19.23 -17.89
N PRO A 15 -6.86 -19.52 -19.20
CA PRO A 15 -6.14 -18.67 -20.14
C PRO A 15 -6.74 -17.25 -20.25
N ASN A 16 -8.02 -17.09 -19.91
CA ASN A 16 -8.69 -15.78 -19.89
C ASN A 16 -8.40 -14.96 -18.62
N HIS A 17 -7.86 -15.60 -17.57
CA HIS A 17 -7.48 -14.96 -16.31
C HIS A 17 -6.08 -15.45 -15.92
N PRO A 18 -5.03 -14.96 -16.59
CA PRO A 18 -3.67 -15.34 -16.26
C PRO A 18 -3.40 -15.01 -14.79
N ALA A 19 -2.90 -15.99 -14.02
CA ALA A 19 -2.51 -15.74 -12.64
C ALA A 19 -1.29 -14.83 -12.63
N THR A 20 -1.55 -13.55 -12.45
CA THR A 20 -0.53 -12.51 -12.37
C THR A 20 -0.50 -11.96 -10.95
N TRP A 21 0.69 -11.65 -10.48
CA TRP A 21 0.90 -10.98 -9.20
C TRP A 21 0.63 -9.47 -9.28
N THR A 22 0.33 -8.98 -10.47
CA THR A 22 0.14 -7.55 -10.75
C THR A 22 -0.89 -6.94 -9.81
N GLY A 23 -2.09 -7.52 -9.70
CA GLY A 23 -3.13 -7.01 -8.80
C GLY A 23 -2.72 -7.02 -7.32
N PHE A 24 -1.96 -8.05 -6.90
CA PHE A 24 -1.42 -8.12 -5.54
C PHE A 24 -0.42 -6.98 -5.27
N PHE A 25 0.50 -6.71 -6.20
CA PHE A 25 1.48 -5.64 -6.04
C PHE A 25 0.83 -4.25 -6.09
N TRP A 26 -0.21 -4.04 -6.90
CA TRP A 26 -1.01 -2.82 -6.89
C TRP A 26 -1.69 -2.60 -5.53
N ALA A 27 -2.38 -3.63 -5.01
CA ALA A 27 -3.00 -3.56 -3.70
C ALA A 27 -1.98 -3.31 -2.59
N LEU A 28 -0.82 -3.96 -2.64
CA LEU A 28 0.27 -3.76 -1.68
C LEU A 28 0.81 -2.32 -1.74
N LEU A 29 0.98 -1.76 -2.94
CA LEU A 29 1.37 -0.38 -3.14
C LEU A 29 0.33 0.57 -2.52
N GLY A 30 -0.97 0.30 -2.76
CA GLY A 30 -2.08 1.06 -2.19
C GLY A 30 -2.07 1.08 -0.67
N VAL A 31 -1.97 -0.09 -0.05
CA VAL A 31 -1.91 -0.25 1.41
C VAL A 31 -0.67 0.44 1.99
N SER A 32 0.49 0.31 1.34
CA SER A 32 1.71 0.98 1.79
C SER A 32 1.58 2.51 1.77
N GLY A 33 0.94 3.06 0.74
CA GLY A 33 0.62 4.49 0.67
C GLY A 33 -0.27 4.96 1.82
N CYS A 34 -1.30 4.18 2.17
CA CYS A 34 -2.16 4.47 3.31
C CYS A 34 -1.38 4.52 4.64
N VAL A 35 -0.47 3.57 4.86
CA VAL A 35 0.38 3.55 6.07
C VAL A 35 1.25 4.80 6.13
N ILE A 36 1.87 5.19 5.01
CA ILE A 36 2.69 6.40 4.92
C ILE A 36 1.85 7.66 5.21
N ALA A 37 0.63 7.72 4.68
CA ALA A 37 -0.27 8.85 4.92
C ALA A 37 -0.65 8.98 6.41
N ILE A 38 -0.94 7.86 7.09
CA ILE A 38 -1.21 7.83 8.52
C ILE A 38 0.00 8.32 9.33
N ILE A 39 1.21 7.88 8.95
CA ILE A 39 2.45 8.34 9.60
C ILE A 39 2.63 9.85 9.41
N GLY A 40 2.40 10.37 8.20
CA GLY A 40 2.44 11.83 7.93
C GLY A 40 1.44 12.61 8.77
N ALA A 41 0.21 12.10 8.92
CA ALA A 41 -0.81 12.70 9.78
C ALA A 41 -0.40 12.69 11.25
N ALA A 42 0.06 11.54 11.76
CA ALA A 42 0.51 11.40 13.15
C ALA A 42 1.70 12.32 13.45
N LEU A 43 2.66 12.40 12.53
CA LEU A 43 3.78 13.33 12.63
C LEU A 43 3.29 14.77 12.69
N THR A 44 2.38 15.18 11.80
CA THR A 44 1.81 16.54 11.80
C THR A 44 1.17 16.87 13.14
N VAL A 45 0.33 15.98 13.69
CA VAL A 45 -0.34 16.17 14.98
C VAL A 45 0.66 16.21 16.14
N ALA A 46 1.66 15.32 16.14
CA ALA A 46 2.72 15.31 17.15
C ALA A 46 3.52 16.63 17.13
N LEU A 47 3.88 17.10 15.93
CA LEU A 47 4.59 18.37 15.73
C LEU A 47 3.74 19.58 16.12
N TRP A 48 2.42 19.52 15.98
CA TRP A 48 1.50 20.56 16.47
C TRP A 48 1.43 20.61 17.98
N ASN A 49 1.44 19.44 18.65
CA ASN A 49 1.37 19.36 20.12
C ASN A 49 2.70 19.70 20.82
N VAL A 50 3.86 19.56 20.15
CA VAL A 50 5.20 19.85 20.69
C VAL A 50 5.62 21.30 20.35
N SER A 51 4.68 22.24 20.47
CA SER A 51 4.78 23.62 19.99
C SER A 51 5.84 24.52 20.68
N ASP A 52 6.58 24.04 21.67
CA ASP A 52 7.65 24.78 22.35
C ASP A 52 8.96 24.88 21.56
N GLN A 53 9.19 24.03 20.55
CA GLN A 53 10.39 24.05 19.72
C GLN A 53 10.06 24.40 18.27
N LYS A 54 9.74 25.69 18.06
CA LYS A 54 9.38 26.27 16.76
C LYS A 54 10.54 26.24 15.74
N LYS A 55 10.71 25.13 15.03
CA LYS A 55 11.37 25.11 13.71
C LYS A 55 10.30 24.91 12.65
N VAL A 56 9.95 25.99 11.94
CA VAL A 56 8.91 26.03 10.89
C VAL A 56 9.09 24.93 9.84
N GLY A 57 10.34 24.56 9.51
CA GLY A 57 10.64 23.47 8.56
C GLY A 57 10.15 22.09 9.02
N ASN A 58 10.07 21.83 10.32
CA ASN A 58 9.59 20.56 10.85
C ASN A 58 8.07 20.43 10.73
N TYR A 59 7.35 21.55 10.69
CA TYR A 59 5.90 21.60 10.54
C TYR A 59 5.44 21.24 9.12
N VAL A 60 6.29 21.48 8.12
CA VAL A 60 6.01 21.17 6.70
C VAL A 60 6.23 19.69 6.39
N LEU A 61 7.07 19.01 7.18
CA LEU A 61 7.46 17.62 6.92
C LEU A 61 6.28 16.65 7.02
N GLY A 62 5.41 16.81 8.02
CA GLY A 62 4.23 15.97 8.21
C GLY A 62 3.23 16.04 7.03
N PRO A 63 2.77 17.24 6.62
CA PRO A 63 1.90 17.41 5.46
C PRO A 63 2.51 16.90 4.15
N VAL A 64 3.82 17.08 3.94
CA VAL A 64 4.50 16.57 2.74
C VAL A 64 4.48 15.04 2.70
N ILE A 65 4.81 14.38 3.81
CA ILE A 65 4.76 12.91 3.91
C ILE A 65 3.33 12.40 3.70
N LEU A 66 2.32 13.12 4.22
CA LEU A 66 0.92 12.78 4.03
C LEU A 66 0.52 12.81 2.55
N VAL A 67 0.86 13.87 1.82
CA VAL A 67 0.55 14.01 0.39
C VAL A 67 1.25 12.93 -0.44
N ILE A 68 2.51 12.61 -0.12
CA ILE A 68 3.26 11.53 -0.78
C ILE A 68 2.57 10.19 -0.55
N GLY A 69 2.18 9.88 0.69
CA GLY A 69 1.45 8.65 1.01
C GLY A 69 0.12 8.53 0.27
N LEU A 70 -0.61 9.65 0.17
CA LEU A 70 -1.89 9.69 -0.55
C LEU A 70 -1.71 9.48 -2.07
N ALA A 71 -0.67 10.05 -2.66
CA ALA A 71 -0.34 9.87 -4.08
C ALA A 71 0.02 8.40 -4.38
N ILE A 72 0.81 7.77 -3.51
CA ILE A 72 1.17 6.34 -3.62
C ILE A 72 -0.08 5.47 -3.47
N ALA A 73 -0.96 5.79 -2.51
CA ALA A 73 -2.21 5.06 -2.30
C ALA A 73 -3.14 5.19 -3.52
N GLY A 74 -3.27 6.39 -4.07
CA GLY A 74 -4.07 6.67 -5.27
C GLY A 74 -3.59 5.88 -6.48
N TRP A 75 -2.27 5.84 -6.69
CA TRP A 75 -1.68 5.02 -7.75
C TRP A 75 -1.97 3.53 -7.49
N GLY A 76 -1.73 3.05 -6.28
CA GLY A 76 -1.90 1.65 -5.88
C GLY A 76 -3.32 1.10 -6.08
N PHE A 77 -4.33 1.92 -5.81
CA PHE A 77 -5.73 1.56 -6.00
C PHE A 77 -6.31 1.96 -7.36
N GLY A 78 -5.54 2.63 -8.23
CA GLY A 78 -6.03 3.11 -9.52
C GLY A 78 -7.10 4.20 -9.38
N LEU A 79 -6.97 5.07 -8.38
CA LEU A 79 -7.90 6.19 -8.13
C LEU A 79 -7.62 7.42 -9.02
N TRP A 80 -6.68 7.32 -9.96
CA TRP A 80 -6.21 8.39 -10.85
C TRP A 80 -6.16 7.91 -12.30
#